data_AF-A0A7J6UW46-F1
#
_entry.id   AF-A0A7J6UW46-F1
#
_cell.length_a   1.000
_cell.length_b   1.000
_cell.length_c   1.000
_cell.angle_alpha   90.00
_cell.angle_beta   90.00
_cell.angle_gamma   90.00
#
_symmetry.space_group_name_H-M   'P 1'
#
loop_
_entity.id
_entity.type
_entity.pdbx_description
1 polymer ?
#
loop_
_entity_poly.entity_id
_entity_poly.type
_entity_poly.pdbx_seq_one_letter_code
_entity_poly.pdbx_strand_id
1 'polypeptide(L)'
;MINLAATFCRRVNLRELVTNVPVYNGFRDVEGGLSLMIRRWATKKTAGSTKNGRDSKPKNLGVKKFGGERVIPGNIIVRQRGTRFHPGNYVGMGKDHTLYALKEGCVKFERHKLTGRKWIHVEPKEGHVLHPIYNNLAAPKLKTTA
;
A
#
# COMPACT_ATOMS: atom_id res chain seq x y z
N MET A 1 -10.55 -8.96 74.29
CA MET A 1 -10.79 -10.04 73.31
C MET A 1 -12.20 -9.91 72.79
N ILE A 2 -12.37 -9.50 71.53
CA ILE A 2 -13.65 -9.36 70.83
C ILE A 2 -13.48 -10.01 69.45
N ASN A 3 -14.38 -10.94 69.13
CA ASN A 3 -14.31 -11.92 68.04
C ASN A 3 -14.33 -11.29 66.63
N LEU A 4 -13.38 -11.68 65.79
CA LEU A 4 -13.11 -11.18 64.43
C LEU A 4 -13.98 -11.83 63.32
N ALA A 5 -15.09 -12.48 63.67
CA ALA A 5 -15.79 -13.41 62.76
C ALA A 5 -17.14 -12.90 62.19
N ALA A 6 -17.53 -11.64 62.42
CA ALA A 6 -18.88 -11.17 62.05
C ALA A 6 -18.96 -9.80 61.33
N THR A 7 -17.90 -9.38 60.64
CA THR A 7 -17.91 -8.11 59.87
C THR A 7 -17.49 -8.26 58.41
N PHE A 8 -17.31 -9.49 57.90
CA PHE A 8 -16.80 -9.68 56.53
C PHE A 8 -17.87 -9.70 55.42
N CYS A 9 -19.16 -9.55 55.73
CA CYS A 9 -20.21 -9.43 54.70
C CYS A 9 -21.39 -8.56 55.18
N ARG A 10 -21.21 -7.24 55.21
CA ARG A 10 -22.35 -6.30 55.17
C ARG A 10 -22.31 -5.57 53.84
N ARG A 11 -23.39 -5.67 53.04
CA ARG A 11 -23.58 -4.88 51.83
C ARG A 11 -23.72 -3.41 52.22
N VAL A 12 -22.71 -2.60 51.91
CA VAL A 12 -22.76 -1.13 52.04
C VAL A 12 -23.51 -0.52 50.86
N ASN A 13 -24.35 0.47 51.14
CA ASN A 13 -25.22 1.11 50.17
C ASN A 13 -24.48 2.27 49.49
N LEU A 14 -24.76 2.56 48.20
CA LEU A 14 -24.00 3.55 47.41
C LEU A 14 -24.02 4.97 48.03
N ARG A 15 -25.00 5.27 48.90
CA ARG A 15 -25.12 6.55 49.60
C ARG A 15 -24.14 6.73 50.78
N GLU A 16 -23.58 5.64 51.32
CA GLU A 16 -22.58 5.71 52.41
C GLU A 16 -21.14 5.91 51.90
N LEU A 17 -20.89 5.61 50.61
CA LEU A 17 -19.60 5.83 49.94
C LEU A 17 -19.39 7.26 49.43
N VAL A 18 -20.46 8.06 49.33
CA VAL A 18 -20.43 9.40 48.72
C VAL A 18 -20.43 10.52 49.77
N THR A 19 -20.71 10.25 51.05
CA THR A 19 -20.85 11.29 52.08
C THR A 19 -19.67 11.41 53.05
N ASN A 20 -18.60 10.62 52.93
CA ASN A 20 -17.41 10.73 53.78
C ASN A 20 -16.09 10.73 52.99
N VAL A 21 -15.96 11.64 52.01
CA VAL A 21 -14.63 12.04 51.53
C VAL A 21 -14.36 13.44 52.08
N PRO A 22 -13.34 13.64 52.93
CA PRO A 22 -13.02 14.97 53.44
C PRO A 22 -12.43 15.81 52.30
N VAL A 23 -13.31 16.51 51.58
CA VAL A 23 -12.96 17.62 50.72
C VAL A 23 -12.74 18.82 51.67
N TYR A 24 -11.46 19.14 51.89
CA TYR A 24 -10.92 20.16 52.79
C TYR A 24 -11.00 19.86 54.31
N ASN A 25 -10.08 19.04 54.79
CA ASN A 25 -9.56 19.23 56.15
C ASN A 25 -8.32 20.13 56.06
N GLY A 26 -8.46 21.39 56.47
CA GLY A 26 -7.33 22.29 56.74
C GLY A 26 -6.51 21.70 57.89
N PHE A 27 -5.27 21.32 57.59
CA PHE A 27 -4.36 20.82 58.60
C PHE A 27 -3.86 22.01 59.42
N ARG A 28 -4.18 21.98 60.71
CA ARG A 28 -3.79 22.95 61.73
C ARG A 28 -2.28 23.02 61.83
N ASP A 29 -1.80 24.21 62.15
CA ASP A 29 -0.42 24.55 62.46
C ASP A 29 0.21 23.54 63.42
N VAL A 30 1.22 22.82 62.93
CA VAL A 30 2.19 22.11 63.78
C VAL A 30 3.58 22.49 63.28
N GLU A 31 4.27 23.21 64.15
CA GLU A 31 5.66 23.64 64.11
C GLU A 31 6.62 22.84 63.22
N GLY A 32 7.37 23.58 62.39
CA GLY A 32 8.78 23.32 62.15
C GLY A 32 9.17 22.29 61.08
N GLY A 33 8.22 21.72 60.34
CA GLY A 33 8.52 20.78 59.26
C GLY A 33 8.67 21.47 57.90
N LEU A 34 9.88 21.46 57.33
CA LEU A 34 10.17 21.87 55.95
C LEU A 34 9.07 21.41 54.98
N SER A 35 8.29 22.36 54.48
CA SER A 35 7.33 22.17 53.38
C SER A 35 8.10 21.80 52.11
N LEU A 36 8.44 20.52 51.97
CA LEU A 36 8.90 19.94 50.72
C LEU A 36 7.68 19.70 49.84
N MET A 37 7.15 20.79 49.29
CA MET A 37 6.26 20.74 48.14
C MET A 37 7.09 20.17 46.98
N ILE A 38 7.05 18.85 46.77
CA ILE A 38 7.75 18.18 45.67
C ILE A 38 7.07 18.62 44.36
N ARG A 39 7.56 19.72 43.80
CA ARG A 39 7.26 20.19 42.46
C ARG A 39 7.82 19.16 41.48
N ARG A 40 6.98 18.23 41.02
CA ARG A 40 7.35 17.26 39.99
C ARG A 40 7.60 18.00 38.68
N TRP A 41 8.86 18.27 38.37
CA TRP A 41 9.28 18.55 37.00
C TRP A 41 9.11 17.27 36.18
N ALA A 42 8.34 17.33 35.09
CA ALA A 42 8.58 16.42 33.99
C ALA A 42 9.99 16.70 33.44
N THR A 43 10.87 15.72 33.55
CA THR A 43 12.24 15.80 33.07
C THR A 43 12.26 15.68 31.54
N LYS A 44 13.14 16.49 30.94
CA LYS A 44 13.43 16.67 29.50
C LYS A 44 12.47 17.59 28.72
N LYS A 45 12.78 18.89 28.67
CA LYS A 45 12.39 19.84 27.59
C LYS A 45 13.18 19.58 26.29
N THR A 46 13.37 18.33 25.94
CA THR A 46 13.98 17.97 24.66
C THR A 46 13.19 16.78 24.15
N ALA A 47 11.95 17.06 23.77
CA ALA A 47 11.34 16.36 22.67
C ALA A 47 12.28 16.58 21.48
N GLY A 48 13.27 15.69 21.32
CA GLY A 48 14.07 15.67 20.12
C GLY A 48 13.09 15.49 18.98
N SER A 49 13.00 16.47 18.07
CA SER A 49 12.30 16.30 16.81
C SER A 49 12.88 15.05 16.17
N THR A 50 12.09 13.97 16.09
CA THR A 50 12.49 12.80 15.32
C THR A 50 12.49 13.28 13.87
N LYS A 51 13.69 13.47 13.32
CA LYS A 51 13.85 13.88 11.92
C LYS A 51 13.37 12.73 11.04
N ASN A 52 12.09 12.77 10.68
CA ASN A 52 11.49 11.85 9.71
C ASN A 52 11.90 12.32 8.31
N GLY A 53 13.15 12.00 7.94
CA GLY A 53 13.76 12.35 6.64
C GLY A 53 14.18 11.11 5.84
N ARG A 54 13.53 9.96 6.05
CA ARG A 54 13.82 8.74 5.31
C ARG A 54 12.98 8.69 4.05
N ASP A 55 13.62 8.80 2.90
CA ASP A 55 13.02 8.50 1.61
C ASP A 55 13.89 7.48 0.85
N SER A 56 13.25 6.76 -0.05
CA SER A 56 13.89 5.75 -0.89
C SER A 56 14.26 6.35 -2.25
N LYS A 57 15.34 5.84 -2.84
CA LYS A 57 15.72 6.21 -4.21
C LYS A 57 14.58 5.90 -5.21
N PRO A 58 14.41 6.71 -6.27
CA PRO A 58 13.40 6.46 -7.30
C PRO A 58 13.61 5.10 -7.97
N LYS A 59 12.51 4.40 -8.27
CA LYS A 59 12.52 3.05 -8.85
C LYS A 59 12.32 3.03 -10.36
N ASN A 60 12.19 4.19 -11.00
CA ASN A 60 12.05 4.37 -12.45
C ASN A 60 10.97 3.48 -13.10
N LEU A 61 9.86 3.29 -12.39
CA LEU A 61 8.67 2.60 -12.89
C LEU A 61 7.98 3.42 -14.00
N GLY A 62 7.05 2.82 -14.72
CA GLY A 62 6.25 3.45 -15.76
C GLY A 62 6.45 2.84 -17.14
N VAL A 63 5.80 3.47 -18.11
CA VAL A 63 5.83 3.10 -19.53
C VAL A 63 7.17 3.53 -20.12
N LYS A 64 7.76 2.66 -20.93
CA LYS A 64 9.05 2.86 -21.62
C LYS A 64 8.88 2.95 -23.14
N LYS A 65 7.80 2.36 -23.67
CA LYS A 65 7.42 2.41 -25.09
C LYS A 65 5.95 2.81 -25.21
N PHE A 66 5.68 3.91 -25.91
CA PHE A 66 4.33 4.40 -26.14
C PHE A 66 3.67 3.72 -27.33
N GLY A 67 2.37 4.00 -27.54
CA GLY A 67 1.62 3.43 -28.65
C GLY A 67 2.17 3.87 -30.00
N GLY A 68 2.30 2.94 -30.94
CA GLY A 68 2.89 3.17 -32.27
C GLY A 68 4.41 3.08 -32.33
N GLU A 69 5.11 2.95 -31.20
CA GLU A 69 6.57 2.79 -31.21
C GLU A 69 6.99 1.40 -31.66
N ARG A 70 8.06 1.35 -32.46
CA ARG A 70 8.69 0.08 -32.87
C ARG A 70 9.44 -0.57 -31.70
N VAL A 71 9.23 -1.87 -31.53
CA VAL A 71 9.88 -2.71 -30.53
C VAL A 71 10.51 -3.94 -31.16
N ILE A 72 11.57 -4.44 -30.53
CA ILE A 72 12.22 -5.72 -30.81
C ILE A 72 11.97 -6.70 -29.66
N PRO A 73 12.09 -8.03 -29.88
CA PRO A 73 12.01 -9.02 -28.81
C PRO A 73 12.92 -8.67 -27.64
N GLY A 74 12.40 -8.79 -26.41
CA GLY A 74 13.11 -8.47 -25.18
C GLY A 74 13.02 -7.00 -24.76
N ASN A 75 12.56 -6.09 -25.61
CA ASN A 75 12.35 -4.69 -25.19
C ASN A 75 11.28 -4.61 -24.10
N ILE A 76 11.61 -3.86 -23.04
CA ILE A 76 10.66 -3.57 -21.96
C ILE A 76 9.68 -2.50 -22.42
N ILE A 77 8.39 -2.78 -22.28
CA ILE A 77 7.30 -1.85 -22.61
C ILE A 77 6.87 -1.09 -21.36
N VAL A 78 6.70 -1.77 -20.23
CA VAL A 78 6.28 -1.16 -18.94
C VAL A 78 6.94 -1.85 -17.76
N ARG A 79 7.49 -1.07 -16.83
CA ARG A 79 7.84 -1.53 -15.48
C ARG A 79 6.77 -1.07 -14.50
N GLN A 80 6.17 -1.99 -13.75
CA GLN A 80 5.04 -1.68 -12.89
C GLN A 80 5.10 -2.42 -11.55
N ARG A 81 4.22 -2.04 -10.62
CA ARG A 81 3.94 -2.81 -9.40
C ARG A 81 2.52 -3.34 -9.52
N GLY A 82 2.39 -4.66 -9.49
CA GLY A 82 1.15 -5.34 -9.90
C GLY A 82 0.83 -5.13 -11.38
N THR A 83 -0.33 -5.60 -11.81
CA THR A 83 -0.76 -5.58 -13.22
C THR A 83 -1.68 -4.40 -13.52
N ARG A 84 -1.10 -3.19 -13.61
CA ARG A 84 -1.87 -2.01 -14.07
C ARG A 84 -2.21 -2.10 -15.56
N PHE A 85 -1.30 -2.68 -16.33
CA PHE A 85 -1.51 -3.14 -17.69
C PHE A 85 -1.35 -4.66 -17.71
N HIS A 86 -2.19 -5.31 -18.51
CA HIS A 86 -2.20 -6.77 -18.69
C HIS A 86 -1.48 -7.13 -20.00
N PRO A 87 -0.78 -8.27 -20.03
CA PRO A 87 -0.16 -8.77 -21.25
C PRO A 87 -1.23 -9.19 -22.25
N GLY A 88 -1.14 -8.67 -23.47
CA GLY A 88 -1.94 -9.10 -24.62
C GLY A 88 -1.10 -9.91 -25.60
N ASN A 89 -1.38 -9.72 -26.89
CA ASN A 89 -0.75 -10.51 -27.96
C ASN A 89 0.75 -10.19 -28.08
N TYR A 90 1.58 -11.23 -28.16
CA TYR A 90 3.04 -11.14 -28.32
C TYR A 90 3.75 -10.31 -27.24
N VAL A 91 3.19 -10.30 -26.02
CA VAL A 91 3.78 -9.66 -24.84
C VAL A 91 3.98 -10.69 -23.74
N GLY A 92 5.19 -10.76 -23.19
CA GLY A 92 5.53 -11.57 -22.04
C GLY A 92 5.44 -10.77 -20.74
N MET A 93 5.29 -11.46 -19.61
CA MET A 93 5.27 -10.88 -18.27
C MET A 93 6.39 -11.50 -17.41
N GLY A 94 7.20 -10.64 -16.78
CA GLY A 94 8.24 -11.07 -15.85
C GLY A 94 7.72 -11.30 -14.42
N LYS A 95 8.60 -11.80 -13.54
CA LYS A 95 8.29 -12.04 -12.10
C LYS A 95 7.84 -10.77 -11.38
N ASP A 96 8.39 -9.62 -11.75
CA ASP A 96 8.02 -8.32 -11.19
C ASP A 96 6.87 -7.63 -11.94
N HIS A 97 6.11 -8.39 -12.75
CA HIS A 97 5.04 -7.90 -13.64
C HIS A 97 5.51 -6.90 -14.70
N THR A 98 6.81 -6.85 -14.99
CA THR A 98 7.35 -6.10 -16.14
C THR A 98 6.83 -6.72 -17.43
N LEU A 99 6.33 -5.89 -18.33
CA LEU A 99 5.85 -6.32 -19.65
C LEU A 99 6.93 -6.08 -20.70
N TYR A 100 7.20 -7.10 -21.53
CA TYR A 100 8.21 -7.06 -22.58
C TYR A 100 7.70 -7.65 -23.89
N ALA A 101 8.25 -7.19 -25.01
CA ALA A 101 7.86 -7.66 -26.34
C ALA A 101 8.46 -9.04 -26.66
N LEU A 102 7.69 -9.92 -27.30
CA LEU A 102 8.14 -11.23 -27.77
C LEU A 102 8.48 -11.24 -29.27
N LYS A 103 7.92 -10.29 -30.04
CA LYS A 103 8.08 -10.18 -31.49
C LYS A 103 8.43 -8.75 -31.88
N GLU A 104 9.02 -8.59 -33.05
CA GLU A 104 9.24 -7.27 -33.65
C GLU A 104 7.92 -6.70 -34.17
N GLY A 105 7.64 -5.44 -33.83
CA GLY A 105 6.36 -4.82 -34.20
C GLY A 105 6.15 -3.45 -33.59
N CYS A 106 4.90 -2.99 -33.59
CA CYS A 106 4.49 -1.73 -32.97
C CYS A 106 3.65 -1.99 -31.72
N VAL A 107 3.82 -1.18 -30.68
CA VAL A 107 3.05 -1.33 -29.44
C VAL A 107 1.64 -0.74 -29.61
N LYS A 108 0.63 -1.47 -29.16
CA LYS A 108 -0.76 -1.01 -29.12
C LYS A 108 -1.34 -1.17 -27.73
N PHE A 109 -1.93 -0.08 -27.24
CA PHE A 109 -2.66 -0.07 -25.98
C PHE A 109 -4.15 -0.21 -26.26
N GLU A 110 -4.79 -1.11 -25.54
CA GLU A 110 -6.24 -1.33 -25.61
C GLU A 110 -6.87 -1.15 -24.24
N ARG A 111 -8.08 -0.62 -24.20
CA ARG A 111 -8.89 -0.52 -23.00
C ARG A 111 -10.21 -1.23 -23.22
N HIS A 112 -10.47 -2.27 -22.43
CA HIS A 112 -11.73 -2.98 -22.46
C HIS A 112 -12.86 -2.05 -22.00
N LYS A 113 -13.91 -1.91 -22.81
CA LYS A 113 -14.99 -0.94 -22.56
C LYS A 113 -15.82 -1.29 -21.34
N LEU A 114 -16.10 -2.58 -21.13
CA LEU A 114 -16.98 -3.06 -20.05
C LEU A 114 -16.25 -3.11 -18.70
N THR A 115 -15.04 -3.68 -18.67
CA THR A 115 -14.29 -3.90 -17.41
C THR A 115 -13.33 -2.77 -17.10
N GLY A 116 -13.04 -1.88 -18.06
CA GLY A 116 -12.02 -0.84 -17.93
C GLY A 116 -10.57 -1.35 -17.90
N ARG A 117 -10.35 -2.68 -17.98
CA ARG A 117 -9.02 -3.29 -17.96
C ARG A 117 -8.20 -2.86 -19.18
N LYS A 118 -6.93 -2.55 -18.95
CA LYS A 118 -5.99 -2.11 -19.99
C LYS A 118 -5.06 -3.24 -20.37
N TRP A 119 -4.91 -3.45 -21.66
CA TRP A 119 -4.09 -4.48 -22.28
C TRP A 119 -3.04 -3.85 -23.19
N ILE A 120 -1.91 -4.53 -23.31
CA ILE A 120 -0.83 -4.13 -24.21
C ILE A 120 -0.59 -5.26 -25.18
N HIS A 121 -0.67 -4.93 -26.46
CA HIS A 121 -0.42 -5.84 -27.58
C HIS A 121 0.80 -5.33 -28.35
N VAL A 122 1.51 -6.24 -28.98
CA VAL A 122 2.46 -5.90 -30.04
C VAL A 122 1.85 -6.35 -31.36
N GLU A 123 1.67 -5.42 -32.29
CA GLU A 123 1.27 -5.70 -33.66
C GLU A 123 2.53 -6.06 -34.47
N PRO A 124 2.73 -7.34 -34.82
CA PRO A 124 3.95 -7.78 -35.49
C PRO A 124 4.04 -7.21 -36.90
N LYS A 125 5.25 -6.80 -37.31
CA LYS A 125 5.48 -6.29 -38.68
C LYS A 125 5.22 -7.35 -39.75
N GLU A 126 5.52 -8.61 -39.45
CA GLU A 126 5.39 -9.76 -40.35
C GLU A 126 3.95 -10.29 -40.45
N GLY A 127 3.00 -9.65 -39.74
CA GLY A 127 1.63 -10.14 -39.62
C GLY A 127 1.46 -11.19 -38.53
N HIS A 128 0.22 -11.56 -38.28
CA HIS A 128 -0.12 -12.55 -37.26
C HIS A 128 0.19 -13.96 -37.75
N VAL A 129 0.90 -14.74 -36.93
CA VAL A 129 1.09 -16.16 -37.19
C VAL A 129 -0.24 -16.87 -36.98
N LEU A 130 -0.81 -17.41 -38.06
CA LEU A 130 -1.99 -18.28 -37.98
C LEU A 130 -1.58 -19.67 -37.50
N HIS A 131 -2.47 -20.33 -36.73
CA HIS A 131 -2.27 -21.72 -36.36
C HIS A 131 -2.24 -22.59 -37.64
N PRO A 132 -1.37 -23.62 -37.74
CA PRO A 132 -1.17 -24.41 -38.96
C PRO A 132 -2.46 -24.96 -39.60
N ILE A 133 -3.46 -25.29 -38.78
CA ILE A 133 -4.78 -25.76 -39.24
C ILE A 133 -5.49 -24.74 -40.15
N TYR A 134 -5.27 -23.44 -39.95
CA TYR A 134 -5.91 -22.36 -40.71
C TYR A 134 -5.01 -21.76 -41.81
N ASN A 135 -3.76 -22.21 -41.92
CA ASN A 135 -2.79 -21.63 -42.86
C ASN A 135 -3.21 -21.84 -44.32
N ASN A 136 -3.94 -22.91 -44.62
CA ASN A 136 -4.35 -23.29 -45.98
C ASN A 136 -5.60 -22.54 -46.47
N LEU A 137 -6.31 -21.80 -45.60
CA LEU A 137 -7.51 -21.02 -45.94
C LEU A 137 -7.22 -19.51 -46.05
N ALA A 138 -6.02 -19.07 -45.66
CA ALA A 138 -5.62 -17.67 -45.71
C ALA A 138 -5.28 -17.26 -47.15
N ALA A 139 -6.33 -16.88 -47.87
CA ALA A 139 -6.46 -16.15 -49.14
C ALA A 139 -5.24 -16.06 -50.11
N PRO A 140 -5.47 -16.28 -51.42
CA PRO A 140 -4.45 -16.11 -52.44
C PRO A 140 -3.93 -14.66 -52.47
N LYS A 141 -2.60 -14.50 -52.53
CA LYS A 141 -1.95 -13.19 -52.72
C LYS A 141 -2.58 -12.49 -53.93
N LEU A 142 -3.18 -11.32 -53.71
CA LEU A 142 -3.61 -10.45 -54.81
C LEU A 142 -2.40 -10.17 -55.68
N LYS A 143 -2.46 -10.59 -56.95
CA LYS A 143 -1.49 -10.19 -57.96
C LYS A 143 -1.64 -8.68 -58.10
N THR A 144 -0.69 -7.91 -57.57
CA THR A 144 -0.50 -6.52 -57.98
C THR A 144 -0.06 -6.60 -59.44
N THR A 145 -1.01 -6.40 -60.34
CA THR A 145 -0.72 -6.16 -61.76
C THR A 145 0.04 -4.85 -61.88
N ALA A 146 1.05 -4.86 -62.75
CA ALA A 146 2.07 -3.84 -62.96
C ALA A 146 1.56 -2.40 -63.13
#